data_AF-A0A955GHC5-F1
#
_entry.id   AF-A0A955GHC5-F1
#
_cell.length_a   1.000
_cell.length_b   1.000
_cell.length_c   1.000
_cell.angle_alpha   90.00
_cell.angle_beta   90.00
_cell.angle_gamma   90.00
#
_symmetry.space_group_name_H-M   'P 1'
#
loop_
_entity.id
_entity.type
_entity.pdbx_description
1 polymer ?
#
loop_
_entity_poly.entity_id
_entity_poly.type
_entity_poly.pdbx_seq_one_letter_code
_entity_poly.pdbx_strand_id
1 'polypeptide(L)'
;MSVEHEPKYNKETLLGPTSKEIDQLAKELDKELEAKAEASKNGNNVEQISQKVEQLAISGKEMSPAEKADTRHHPVLINKQLKDMAYSRTMTRIRKHLSLPSRVFSKAIHSNVIDKPSEIIGNTVARPSGLLGGAFIAAIGSTILLWLTKHFGYTYNYLVVVLLFVLGLVFGLTVEALWRLVRRNK
;
A
#
# COMPACT_ATOMS: atom_id res chain seq x y z
N MET A 1 27.16 38.02 45.12
CA MET A 1 28.56 37.92 44.65
C MET A 1 28.69 36.55 44.03
N SER A 2 28.31 36.42 42.74
CA SER A 2 29.22 36.05 41.64
C SER A 2 29.30 34.51 41.53
N VAL A 3 29.09 33.81 40.41
CA VAL A 3 29.30 34.08 38.99
C VAL A 3 28.42 33.10 38.18
N GLU A 4 27.83 33.56 37.08
CA GLU A 4 27.17 32.73 36.05
C GLU A 4 28.18 31.78 35.38
N HIS A 5 27.82 30.51 35.20
CA HIS A 5 28.58 29.57 34.37
C HIS A 5 27.72 29.08 33.22
N GLU A 6 27.80 29.79 32.09
CA GLU A 6 27.41 29.24 30.80
C GLU A 6 28.46 28.22 30.32
N PRO A 7 28.08 26.98 29.97
CA PRO A 7 28.98 26.07 29.29
C PRO A 7 29.11 26.48 27.82
N LYS A 8 30.27 27.03 27.47
CA LYS A 8 30.72 27.27 26.09
C LYS A 8 30.69 25.97 25.29
N TYR A 9 29.81 25.88 24.30
CA TYR A 9 29.78 24.77 23.35
C TYR A 9 30.95 24.91 22.36
N ASN A 10 31.96 24.04 22.51
CA ASN A 10 33.14 23.97 21.65
C ASN A 10 32.78 23.35 20.29
N LYS A 11 33.10 24.02 19.18
CA LYS A 11 32.71 23.65 17.80
C LYS A 11 33.69 22.67 17.11
N GLU A 12 34.43 21.85 17.85
CA GLU A 12 35.54 21.03 17.32
C GLU A 12 35.29 19.50 17.29
N THR A 13 34.06 19.02 17.23
CA THR A 13 33.77 17.56 17.18
C THR A 13 33.22 17.07 15.84
N LEU A 14 33.73 17.60 14.72
CA LEU A 14 33.44 17.14 13.36
C LEU A 14 34.69 16.54 12.67
N LEU A 15 35.30 15.54 13.31
CA LEU A 15 36.31 14.70 12.66
C LEU A 15 35.87 13.24 12.82
N GLY A 16 35.27 12.70 11.75
CA GLY A 16 34.92 11.29 11.64
C GLY A 16 36.17 10.40 11.66
N PRO A 17 36.01 9.10 11.99
CA PRO A 17 37.13 8.16 12.09
C PRO A 17 37.91 8.07 10.77
N THR A 18 39.22 7.95 10.90
CA THR A 18 40.17 8.02 9.78
C THR A 18 40.05 6.74 8.95
N SER A 19 40.18 6.79 7.61
CA SER A 19 39.97 5.66 6.69
C SER A 19 40.66 4.35 7.10
N LYS A 20 41.81 4.43 7.78
CA LYS A 20 42.57 3.28 8.28
C LYS A 20 41.86 2.51 9.40
N GLU A 21 41.02 3.17 10.20
CA GLU A 21 40.26 2.55 11.28
C GLU A 21 39.05 1.78 10.74
N ILE A 22 38.46 2.25 9.64
CA ILE A 22 37.35 1.59 8.94
C ILE A 22 37.84 0.27 8.31
N ASP A 23 39.03 0.28 7.71
CA ASP A 23 39.64 -0.92 7.13
C ASP A 23 40.03 -1.97 8.20
N GLN A 24 40.38 -1.52 9.41
CA GLN A 24 40.67 -2.41 10.53
C GLN A 24 39.38 -3.03 11.10
N LEU A 25 38.33 -2.23 11.23
CA LEU A 25 37.02 -2.68 11.72
C LEU A 25 36.37 -3.67 10.73
N ALA A 26 36.51 -3.46 9.43
CA ALA A 26 36.02 -4.37 8.41
C ALA A 26 36.71 -5.74 8.49
N LYS A 27 38.05 -5.75 8.67
CA LYS A 27 38.82 -6.99 8.82
C LYS A 27 38.49 -7.77 10.09
N GLU A 28 38.14 -7.08 11.17
CA GLU A 28 37.75 -7.72 12.42
C GLU A 28 36.35 -8.32 12.33
N LEU A 29 35.42 -7.64 11.65
CA LEU A 29 34.07 -8.13 11.38
C LEU A 29 34.08 -9.37 10.48
N ASP A 30 34.92 -9.38 9.44
CA ASP A 30 35.07 -10.54 8.54
C ASP A 30 35.59 -11.77 9.29
N LYS A 31 36.57 -11.60 10.18
CA LYS A 31 37.06 -12.69 11.04
C LYS A 31 36.00 -13.23 12.01
N GLU A 32 35.16 -12.35 12.56
CA GLU A 32 34.07 -12.77 13.44
C GLU A 32 32.97 -13.53 12.68
N LEU A 33 32.68 -13.12 11.44
CA LEU A 33 31.75 -13.80 10.55
C LEU A 33 32.27 -15.18 10.12
N GLU A 34 33.57 -15.30 9.82
CA GLU A 34 34.21 -16.58 9.51
C GLU A 34 34.19 -17.52 10.73
N ALA A 35 34.54 -17.03 11.92
CA ALA A 35 34.48 -17.83 13.15
C ALA A 35 33.05 -18.29 13.50
N LYS A 36 32.03 -17.46 13.22
CA LYS A 36 30.61 -17.84 13.37
C LYS A 36 30.13 -18.81 12.30
N ALA A 37 30.63 -18.68 11.07
CA ALA A 37 30.33 -19.62 9.98
C ALA A 37 30.95 -21.00 10.27
N GLU A 38 32.13 -21.05 10.88
CA GLU A 38 32.77 -22.29 11.33
C GLU A 38 32.03 -22.90 12.53
N ALA A 39 31.57 -22.10 13.49
CA ALA A 39 30.72 -22.57 14.59
C ALA A 39 29.35 -23.11 14.11
N SER A 40 28.83 -22.59 12.99
CA SER A 40 27.59 -23.05 12.34
C SER A 40 27.77 -24.38 11.58
N LYS A 41 29.00 -24.72 11.16
CA LYS A 41 29.35 -26.01 10.54
C LYS A 41 29.51 -27.16 11.54
N ASN A 42 29.20 -26.96 12.82
CA ASN A 42 29.23 -28.02 13.82
C ASN A 42 28.03 -28.97 13.58
N GLY A 43 28.29 -30.04 12.80
CA GLY A 43 27.34 -30.93 12.13
C GLY A 43 26.34 -31.71 13.00
N ASN A 44 26.28 -31.48 14.32
CA ASN A 44 25.41 -32.24 15.23
C ASN A 44 23.94 -31.78 15.21
N ASN A 45 23.65 -30.59 14.67
CA ASN A 45 22.29 -30.05 14.63
C ASN A 45 21.50 -30.50 13.39
N VAL A 46 22.17 -30.84 12.28
CA VAL A 46 21.49 -31.19 11.02
C VAL A 46 20.83 -32.57 11.14
N GLU A 47 21.51 -33.56 11.76
CA GLU A 47 20.90 -34.87 12.07
C GLU A 47 19.69 -34.75 13.01
N GLN A 48 19.74 -33.87 14.01
CA GLN A 48 18.63 -33.70 14.94
C GLN A 48 17.43 -33.01 14.29
N ILE A 49 17.68 -32.11 13.34
CA ILE A 49 16.63 -31.44 12.56
C ILE A 49 16.01 -32.43 11.57
N SER A 50 16.81 -33.25 10.88
CA SER A 50 16.30 -34.25 9.95
C SER A 50 15.46 -35.32 10.66
N GLN A 51 15.90 -35.83 11.81
CA GLN A 51 15.15 -36.79 12.62
C GLN A 51 13.82 -36.21 13.14
N LYS A 52 13.81 -34.93 13.56
CA LYS A 52 12.56 -34.25 13.95
C LYS A 52 11.61 -34.05 12.79
N VAL A 53 12.11 -33.72 11.59
CA VAL A 53 11.29 -33.61 10.37
C VAL A 53 10.69 -34.96 10.00
N GLU A 54 11.45 -36.04 10.10
CA GLU A 54 10.99 -37.39 9.79
C GLU A 54 9.94 -37.87 10.80
N GLN A 55 10.14 -37.64 12.10
CA GLN A 55 9.13 -37.94 13.13
C GLN A 55 7.85 -37.11 12.93
N LEU A 56 7.95 -35.83 12.58
CA LEU A 56 6.80 -34.99 12.29
C LEU A 56 6.08 -35.41 10.99
N ALA A 57 6.81 -35.87 9.98
CA ALA A 57 6.25 -36.39 8.73
C ALA A 57 5.51 -37.72 8.93
N ILE A 58 6.04 -38.61 9.79
CA ILE A 58 5.37 -39.87 10.16
C ILE A 58 4.16 -39.57 11.05
N SER A 59 4.30 -38.68 12.04
CA SER A 59 3.21 -38.24 12.92
C SER A 59 2.06 -37.59 12.13
N GLY A 60 2.36 -36.79 11.10
CA GLY A 60 1.38 -36.22 10.19
C GLY A 60 0.73 -37.23 9.24
N LYS A 61 1.35 -38.40 9.04
CA LYS A 61 0.84 -39.48 8.18
C LYS A 61 -0.08 -40.45 8.94
N GLU A 62 0.09 -40.56 10.27
CA GLU A 62 -0.77 -41.37 11.14
C GLU A 62 -2.00 -40.62 11.67
N MET A 63 -2.14 -39.33 11.34
CA MET A 63 -3.41 -38.63 11.53
C MET A 63 -4.45 -39.20 10.56
N SER A 64 -5.43 -39.89 11.15
CA SER A 64 -6.52 -40.66 10.53
C SER A 64 -7.04 -40.10 9.19
N PRO A 65 -7.35 -40.97 8.19
CA PRO A 65 -8.02 -40.55 6.95
C PRO A 65 -9.42 -39.96 7.16
N ALA A 66 -9.97 -40.06 8.37
CA ALA A 66 -11.30 -39.56 8.71
C ALA A 66 -11.42 -38.02 8.66
N GLU A 67 -10.32 -37.28 8.65
CA GLU A 67 -10.32 -35.80 8.56
C GLU A 67 -10.20 -35.27 7.12
N LYS A 68 -10.25 -36.14 6.10
CA LYS A 68 -10.23 -35.75 4.68
C LYS A 68 -11.60 -35.75 4.00
N ALA A 69 -12.68 -35.88 4.76
CA ALA A 69 -14.04 -36.00 4.23
C ALA A 69 -14.97 -34.86 4.68
N ASP A 70 -14.51 -33.60 4.67
CA ASP A 70 -15.46 -32.47 4.58
C ASP A 70 -14.82 -31.20 4.00
N THR A 71 -14.28 -31.27 2.79
CA THR A 71 -14.13 -30.06 1.94
C THR A 71 -15.44 -29.77 1.20
N ARG A 72 -16.58 -29.89 1.88
CA ARG A 72 -17.74 -29.10 1.45
C ARG A 72 -17.40 -27.66 1.74
N HIS A 73 -17.00 -26.96 0.69
CA HIS A 73 -16.93 -25.51 0.61
C HIS A 73 -18.32 -24.94 1.00
N HIS A 74 -18.61 -24.91 2.29
CA HIS A 74 -19.67 -24.07 2.81
C HIS A 74 -19.21 -22.65 2.48
N PRO A 75 -20.03 -21.84 1.80
CA PRO A 75 -19.73 -20.42 1.73
C PRO A 75 -19.77 -19.94 3.17
N VAL A 76 -18.59 -19.81 3.79
CA VAL A 76 -18.48 -19.17 5.08
C VAL A 76 -19.02 -17.78 4.81
N LEU A 77 -20.22 -17.50 5.31
CA LEU A 77 -20.82 -16.18 5.28
C LEU A 77 -19.99 -15.35 6.25
N ILE A 78 -18.78 -14.98 5.83
CA ILE A 78 -17.84 -14.23 6.64
C ILE A 78 -18.46 -12.85 6.77
N ASN A 79 -19.02 -12.61 7.95
CA ASN A 79 -19.61 -11.35 8.31
C ASN A 79 -18.55 -10.25 8.12
N LYS A 80 -18.95 -9.10 7.56
CA LYS A 80 -18.02 -7.99 7.27
C LYS A 80 -17.23 -7.57 8.51
N GLN A 81 -17.87 -7.63 9.66
CA GLN A 81 -17.26 -7.36 10.96
C GLN A 81 -16.11 -8.32 11.31
N LEU A 82 -16.23 -9.60 10.93
CA LEU A 82 -15.22 -10.61 11.18
C LEU A 82 -13.99 -10.40 10.28
N LYS A 83 -14.22 -9.98 9.03
CA LYS A 83 -13.17 -9.52 8.11
C LYS A 83 -12.43 -8.31 8.65
N ASP A 84 -13.15 -7.30 9.14
CA ASP A 84 -12.56 -6.08 9.70
C ASP A 84 -11.73 -6.38 10.97
N MET A 85 -12.21 -7.29 11.83
CA MET A 85 -11.48 -7.74 13.01
C MET A 85 -10.21 -8.53 12.63
N ALA A 86 -10.30 -9.45 11.67
CA ALA A 86 -9.13 -10.20 11.19
C ALA A 86 -8.10 -9.28 10.54
N TYR A 87 -8.57 -8.32 9.73
CA TYR A 87 -7.74 -7.31 9.08
C TYR A 87 -6.99 -6.44 10.10
N SER A 88 -7.70 -5.88 11.08
CA SER A 88 -7.09 -5.03 12.13
C SER A 88 -6.05 -5.79 12.97
N ARG A 89 -6.30 -7.07 13.31
CA ARG A 89 -5.33 -7.92 14.02
C ARG A 89 -4.06 -8.13 13.21
N THR A 90 -4.19 -8.48 11.94
CA THR A 90 -3.05 -8.69 11.03
C THR A 90 -2.26 -7.40 10.83
N MET A 91 -2.95 -6.28 10.62
CA MET A 91 -2.33 -4.98 10.44
C MET A 91 -1.54 -4.54 11.67
N THR A 92 -2.10 -4.78 12.87
CA THR A 92 -1.41 -4.47 14.14
C THR A 92 -0.16 -5.33 14.33
N ARG A 93 -0.21 -6.61 13.94
CA ARG A 93 0.95 -7.51 13.99
C ARG A 93 2.06 -7.02 13.04
N ILE A 94 1.72 -6.73 11.78
CA ILE A 94 2.70 -6.22 10.80
C ILE A 94 3.34 -4.92 11.28
N ARG A 95 2.54 -3.98 11.81
CA ARG A 95 3.04 -2.69 12.32
C ARG A 95 4.01 -2.82 13.50
N LYS A 96 3.94 -3.90 14.28
CA LYS A 96 4.91 -4.17 15.36
C LYS A 96 6.30 -4.53 14.82
N HIS A 97 6.38 -5.12 13.62
CA HIS A 97 7.64 -5.45 12.95
C HIS A 97 8.22 -4.31 12.09
N LEU A 98 7.47 -3.22 11.91
CA LEU A 98 7.92 -2.05 11.17
C LEU A 98 8.68 -1.05 12.06
N SER A 99 9.68 -0.40 11.47
CA SER A 99 10.36 0.75 12.08
C SER A 99 9.37 1.91 12.33
N LEU A 100 9.68 2.78 13.29
CA LEU A 100 8.85 3.94 13.65
C LEU A 100 8.38 4.77 12.43
N PRO A 101 9.25 5.17 11.48
CA PRO A 101 8.82 5.92 10.30
C PRO A 101 7.90 5.08 9.38
N SER A 102 8.22 3.80 9.16
CA SER A 102 7.38 2.90 8.36
C SER A 102 6.00 2.64 8.99
N ARG A 103 5.90 2.69 10.33
CA ARG A 103 4.63 2.59 11.06
C ARG A 103 3.73 3.80 10.83
N VAL A 104 4.30 5.01 10.78
CA VAL A 104 3.56 6.25 10.47
C VAL A 104 3.08 6.24 9.02
N PHE A 105 3.95 5.84 8.09
CA PHE A 105 3.58 5.68 6.67
C PHE A 105 2.47 4.64 6.47
N SER A 106 2.57 3.48 7.11
CA SER A 106 1.52 2.44 7.12
C SER A 106 0.20 2.94 7.72
N LYS A 107 0.26 3.86 8.69
CA LYS A 107 -0.94 4.47 9.28
C LYS A 107 -1.58 5.50 8.33
N ALA A 108 -0.79 6.25 7.58
CA ALA A 108 -1.27 7.23 6.62
C ALA A 108 -1.97 6.54 5.44
N ILE A 109 -1.29 5.61 4.77
CA ILE A 109 -1.82 4.98 3.54
C ILE A 109 -3.07 4.14 3.81
N HIS A 110 -3.12 3.41 4.93
CA HIS A 110 -4.29 2.60 5.33
C HIS A 110 -5.20 3.32 6.33
N SER A 111 -5.23 4.65 6.33
CA SER A 111 -6.27 5.36 7.06
C SER A 111 -7.58 5.30 6.27
N ASN A 112 -8.68 5.01 6.97
CA ASN A 112 -10.03 5.03 6.39
C ASN A 112 -10.38 6.36 5.70
N VAL A 113 -9.68 7.44 6.06
CA VAL A 113 -9.83 8.78 5.50
C VAL A 113 -9.22 8.89 4.10
N ILE A 114 -8.21 8.07 3.78
CA ILE A 114 -7.56 8.05 2.47
C ILE A 114 -8.13 6.91 1.61
N ASP A 115 -8.43 5.75 2.20
CA ASP A 115 -8.99 4.61 1.46
C ASP A 115 -10.35 4.92 0.82
N LYS A 116 -11.26 5.61 1.52
CA LYS A 116 -12.61 5.90 1.00
C LYS A 116 -12.66 6.91 -0.15
N PRO A 117 -12.05 8.11 -0.06
CA PRO A 117 -12.00 9.01 -1.20
C PRO A 117 -11.11 8.47 -2.32
N SER A 118 -10.05 7.73 -2.02
CA SER A 118 -9.23 7.08 -3.06
C SER A 118 -10.03 6.04 -3.85
N GLU A 119 -10.83 5.21 -3.17
CA GLU A 119 -11.73 4.26 -3.83
C GLU A 119 -12.83 4.96 -4.61
N ILE A 120 -13.37 6.08 -4.11
CA ILE A 120 -14.42 6.85 -4.82
C ILE A 120 -13.82 7.55 -6.03
N ILE A 121 -12.71 8.28 -5.91
CA ILE A 121 -12.06 8.98 -7.01
C ILE A 121 -11.56 7.96 -8.03
N GLY A 122 -10.94 6.87 -7.58
CA GLY A 122 -10.52 5.74 -8.42
C GLY A 122 -11.71 5.15 -9.17
N ASN A 123 -12.81 4.80 -8.50
CA ASN A 123 -13.99 4.23 -9.16
C ASN A 123 -14.80 5.24 -9.98
N THR A 124 -14.64 6.54 -9.76
CA THR A 124 -15.39 7.60 -10.46
C THR A 124 -14.65 8.05 -11.71
N VAL A 125 -13.33 8.26 -11.62
CA VAL A 125 -12.47 8.62 -12.76
C VAL A 125 -12.16 7.42 -13.64
N ALA A 126 -12.02 6.20 -13.07
CA ALA A 126 -11.76 4.99 -13.86
C ALA A 126 -13.02 4.37 -14.47
N ARG A 127 -14.21 4.96 -14.31
CA ARG A 127 -15.42 4.47 -15.01
C ARG A 127 -15.35 4.89 -16.49
N PRO A 128 -15.19 3.95 -17.43
CA PRO A 128 -14.97 4.27 -18.84
C PRO A 128 -16.15 5.05 -19.45
N SER A 129 -17.36 4.82 -18.94
CA SER A 129 -18.61 5.53 -19.28
C SER A 129 -18.59 7.02 -18.95
N GLY A 130 -18.11 7.39 -17.75
CA GLY A 130 -18.01 8.78 -17.32
C GLY A 130 -16.98 9.55 -18.15
N LEU A 131 -15.82 8.92 -18.40
CA LEU A 131 -14.78 9.47 -19.27
C LEU A 131 -15.30 9.70 -20.70
N LEU A 132 -16.05 8.73 -21.26
CA LEU A 132 -16.67 8.86 -22.57
C LEU A 132 -17.68 10.02 -22.62
N GLY A 133 -18.55 10.12 -21.62
CA GLY A 133 -19.54 11.20 -21.53
C GLY A 133 -18.89 12.58 -21.45
N GLY A 134 -17.85 12.71 -20.62
CA GLY A 134 -17.04 13.92 -20.52
C GLY A 134 -16.39 14.31 -21.84
N ALA A 135 -15.71 13.36 -22.50
CA ALA A 135 -15.05 13.60 -23.78
C ALA A 135 -16.04 14.00 -24.88
N PHE A 136 -17.20 13.33 -24.95
CA PHE A 136 -18.22 13.59 -25.99
C PHE A 136 -18.84 14.99 -25.85
N ILE A 137 -19.23 15.35 -24.62
CA ILE A 137 -19.81 16.66 -24.33
C ILE A 137 -18.76 17.77 -24.47
N ALA A 138 -17.52 17.54 -24.07
CA ALA A 138 -16.43 18.49 -24.28
C ALA A 138 -16.14 18.71 -25.77
N ALA A 139 -16.09 17.64 -26.57
CA ALA A 139 -15.84 17.74 -28.00
C ALA A 139 -16.96 18.52 -28.71
N ILE A 140 -18.22 18.15 -28.49
CA ILE A 140 -19.36 18.82 -29.14
C ILE A 140 -19.53 20.26 -28.61
N GLY A 141 -19.50 20.43 -27.29
CA GLY A 141 -19.67 21.74 -26.66
C GLY A 141 -18.55 22.72 -27.03
N SER A 142 -17.30 22.26 -27.06
CA SER A 142 -16.17 23.10 -27.51
C SER A 142 -16.28 23.47 -28.98
N THR A 143 -16.68 22.54 -29.85
CA THR A 143 -16.91 22.81 -31.27
C THR A 143 -17.97 23.89 -31.48
N ILE A 144 -19.11 23.76 -30.80
CA ILE A 144 -20.21 24.74 -30.88
C ILE A 144 -19.76 26.10 -30.35
N LEU A 145 -19.11 26.14 -29.18
CA LEU A 145 -18.63 27.40 -28.62
C LEU A 145 -17.57 28.06 -29.51
N LEU A 146 -16.63 27.29 -30.06
CA LEU A 146 -15.60 27.81 -30.96
C LEU A 146 -16.23 28.48 -32.18
N TRP A 147 -17.22 27.81 -32.78
CA TRP A 147 -17.97 28.36 -33.90
C TRP A 147 -18.68 29.67 -33.51
N LEU A 148 -19.32 29.71 -32.33
CA LEU A 148 -20.00 30.88 -31.81
C LEU A 148 -19.02 32.04 -31.55
N THR A 149 -17.92 31.79 -30.83
CA THR A 149 -16.91 32.82 -30.54
C THR A 149 -16.28 33.38 -31.82
N LYS A 150 -16.09 32.53 -32.83
CA LYS A 150 -15.57 32.97 -34.14
C LYS A 150 -16.56 33.84 -34.90
N HIS A 151 -17.86 33.56 -34.79
CA HIS A 151 -18.90 34.36 -35.44
C HIS A 151 -19.14 35.72 -34.74
N PHE A 152 -19.06 35.75 -33.41
CA PHE A 152 -19.34 36.97 -32.62
C PHE A 152 -18.09 37.78 -32.24
N GLY A 153 -16.89 37.29 -32.53
CA GLY A 153 -15.63 37.99 -32.25
C GLY A 153 -15.19 37.97 -30.78
N TYR A 154 -15.76 37.08 -29.95
CA TYR A 154 -15.36 36.92 -28.55
C TYR A 154 -14.08 36.10 -28.40
N THR A 155 -13.32 36.35 -27.32
CA THR A 155 -12.15 35.56 -26.97
C THR A 155 -12.57 34.18 -26.42
N TYR A 156 -11.98 33.11 -26.96
CA TYR A 156 -12.26 31.76 -26.52
C TYR A 156 -11.45 31.41 -25.27
N ASN A 157 -12.13 31.11 -24.16
CA ASN A 157 -11.48 30.65 -22.95
C ASN A 157 -11.35 29.12 -22.96
N TYR A 158 -10.12 28.63 -23.05
CA TYR A 158 -9.82 27.20 -23.06
C TYR A 158 -10.23 26.46 -21.77
N LEU A 159 -10.38 27.15 -20.64
CA LEU A 159 -10.92 26.56 -19.41
C LEU A 159 -12.36 26.07 -19.57
N VAL A 160 -13.10 26.62 -20.54
CA VAL A 160 -14.47 26.19 -20.81
C VAL A 160 -14.49 24.75 -21.31
N VAL A 161 -13.47 24.28 -22.02
CA VAL A 161 -13.34 22.86 -22.43
C VAL A 161 -13.23 21.94 -21.21
N VAL A 162 -12.42 22.34 -20.23
CA VAL A 162 -12.24 21.58 -18.98
C VAL A 162 -13.54 21.55 -18.17
N LEU A 163 -14.24 22.68 -18.08
CA LEU A 163 -15.55 22.76 -17.44
C LEU A 163 -16.59 21.88 -18.13
N LEU A 164 -16.67 21.94 -19.46
CA LEU A 164 -17.54 21.08 -20.27
C LEU A 164 -17.23 19.59 -20.07
N PHE A 165 -15.95 19.24 -19.98
CA PHE A 165 -15.53 17.87 -19.70
C PHE A 165 -15.99 17.39 -18.32
N VAL A 166 -15.79 18.20 -17.28
CA VAL A 166 -16.23 17.84 -15.92
C VAL A 166 -17.76 17.72 -15.86
N LEU A 167 -18.48 18.66 -16.46
CA LEU A 167 -19.95 18.60 -16.55
C LEU A 167 -20.40 17.34 -17.29
N GLY A 168 -19.75 17.01 -18.40
CA GLY A 168 -20.09 15.82 -19.17
C GLY A 168 -19.77 14.52 -18.46
N LEU A 169 -18.72 14.49 -17.64
CA LEU A 169 -18.36 13.34 -16.81
C LEU A 169 -19.45 13.09 -15.77
N VAL A 170 -19.90 14.14 -15.08
CA VAL A 170 -21.02 14.06 -14.13
C VAL A 170 -22.27 13.57 -14.85
N PHE A 171 -22.59 14.11 -16.03
CA PHE A 171 -23.75 13.70 -16.81
C PHE A 171 -23.69 12.23 -17.24
N GLY A 172 -22.54 11.77 -17.75
CA GLY A 172 -22.32 10.39 -18.17
C GLY A 172 -22.49 9.39 -17.03
N LEU A 173 -21.97 9.71 -15.84
CA LEU A 173 -22.16 8.90 -14.64
C LEU A 173 -23.62 8.89 -14.17
N THR A 174 -24.32 10.01 -14.31
CA THR A 174 -25.74 10.12 -13.92
C THR A 174 -26.61 9.25 -14.83
N VAL A 175 -26.40 9.30 -16.14
CA VAL A 175 -27.09 8.46 -17.12
C VAL A 175 -26.81 6.98 -16.88
N GLU A 176 -25.55 6.61 -16.64
CA GLU A 176 -25.19 5.22 -16.31
C GLU A 176 -25.84 4.75 -15.00
N ALA A 177 -25.86 5.60 -13.96
CA ALA A 177 -26.50 5.29 -12.69
C ALA A 177 -28.02 5.09 -12.87
N LEU A 178 -28.67 5.94 -13.66
CA LEU A 178 -30.09 5.85 -13.97
C LEU A 178 -30.40 4.58 -14.76
N TRP A 179 -29.58 4.26 -15.78
CA TRP A 179 -29.73 3.05 -16.57
C TRP A 179 -29.55 1.78 -15.74
N ARG A 180 -28.56 1.75 -14.85
CA ARG A 180 -28.36 0.64 -13.89
C ARG A 180 -29.56 0.49 -12.96
N LEU A 181 -30.14 1.59 -12.47
CA LEU A 181 -31.30 1.56 -11.59
C LEU A 181 -32.52 0.94 -12.28
N VAL A 182 -32.81 1.37 -13.52
CA VAL A 182 -33.94 0.87 -14.31
C VAL A 182 -33.77 -0.61 -14.67
N ARG A 183 -32.55 -1.04 -15.02
CA ARG A 183 -32.27 -2.42 -15.40
C ARG A 183 -32.20 -3.38 -14.20
N ARG A 184 -31.97 -2.89 -12.99
CA ARG A 184 -31.91 -3.71 -11.76
C ARG A 184 -33.29 -4.06 -11.20
N ASN A 185 -34.33 -3.34 -11.62
CA ASN A 185 -35.73 -3.59 -11.23
C ASN A 185 -36.49 -4.50 -12.22
N LYS A 186 -35.81 -5.02 -13.25
CA LYS A 186 -36.36 -5.95 -14.23
C LYS A 186 -35.62 -7.28 -14.13
#